data_AF-A0A520GYF7-F1
#
_entry.id   AF-A0A520GYF7-F1
#
_cell.length_a   1.000
_cell.length_b   1.000
_cell.length_c   1.000
_cell.angle_alpha   90.00
_cell.angle_beta   90.00
_cell.angle_gamma   90.00
#
_symmetry.space_group_name_H-M   'P 1'
#
loop_
_entity.id
_entity.type
_entity.pdbx_description
1 polymer ?
#
loop_
_entity_poly.entity_id
_entity_poly.type
_entity_poly.pdbx_seq_one_letter_code
_entity_poly.pdbx_strand_id
1 'polypeptide(L)' 'DVPGGAAAYMYNHVMEVQKGYKYLDASPRTLTGKAHRPNYGSDGDYFSKPNREDIIRVIKEMMAE' A
#
# COMPACT_ATOMS: atom_id res chain seq x y z
N ASP A 1 2.79 -0.59 15.20
CA ASP A 1 2.51 0.30 14.07
C ASP A 1 1.06 0.10 13.63
N VAL A 2 0.31 1.16 13.36
CA VAL A 2 -1.03 1.00 12.76
C VAL A 2 -0.87 0.75 11.27
N PRO A 3 -1.46 -0.33 10.71
CA PRO A 3 -1.34 -0.60 9.29
C PRO A 3 -1.94 0.56 8.49
N GLY A 4 -1.11 1.19 7.65
CA GLY A 4 -1.60 2.07 6.60
C GLY A 4 -1.80 3.54 6.93
N GLY A 5 -1.42 4.04 8.11
CA GLY A 5 -1.62 5.45 8.46
C GLY A 5 -1.05 6.44 7.43
N ALA A 6 0.22 6.29 7.04
CA ALA A 6 0.84 7.16 6.04
C ALA A 6 0.27 6.95 4.62
N ALA A 7 -0.05 5.71 4.26
CA ALA A 7 -0.58 5.39 2.94
C ALA A 7 -2.03 5.86 2.76
N ALA A 8 -2.84 5.79 3.82
CA ALA A 8 -4.19 6.33 3.87
C ALA A 8 -4.20 7.87 3.81
N TYR A 9 -3.24 8.53 4.47
CA TYR A 9 -3.09 9.98 4.35
C TYR A 9 -2.75 10.40 2.91
N MET A 10 -1.78 9.74 2.28
CA MET A 10 -1.43 10.00 0.89
C MET A 10 -2.59 9.73 -0.07
N TYR A 11 -3.33 8.65 0.16
CA TYR A 11 -4.52 8.31 -0.61
C TYR A 11 -5.57 9.42 -0.55
N ASN A 12 -5.95 9.85 0.65
CA ASN A 12 -6.93 10.93 0.82
C ASN A 12 -6.46 12.22 0.15
N HIS A 13 -5.18 12.55 0.24
CA HIS A 13 -4.65 13.76 -0.39
C HIS A 13 -4.73 13.71 -1.93
N VAL A 14 -4.37 12.59 -2.54
CA VAL A 14 -4.44 12.44 -4.02
C VAL A 14 -5.89 12.35 -4.51
N MET A 15 -6.75 11.64 -3.79
CA MET A 15 -8.14 11.45 -4.21
C MET A 15 -9.01 12.68 -3.98
N GLU A 16 -8.95 13.29 -2.79
CA GLU A 16 -9.84 14.39 -2.41
C GLU A 16 -9.29 15.76 -2.81
N VAL A 17 -8.01 16.03 -2.51
CA VAL A 17 -7.42 17.36 -2.74
C VAL A 17 -7.05 17.55 -4.20
N GLN A 18 -6.37 16.56 -4.80
CA GLN A 18 -5.92 16.64 -6.19
C GLN A 18 -6.96 16.15 -7.20
N LYS A 19 -8.10 15.63 -6.74
CA LYS A 19 -9.18 15.06 -7.59
C LYS A 19 -8.65 14.00 -8.57
N GLY A 20 -7.68 13.19 -8.11
CA GLY A 20 -6.98 12.18 -8.91
C GLY A 20 -7.90 11.11 -9.50
N TYR A 21 -9.08 10.92 -8.94
CA TYR A 21 -10.12 10.00 -9.46
C TYR A 21 -10.51 10.26 -10.93
N LYS A 22 -10.28 11.47 -11.45
CA LYS A 22 -10.58 11.81 -12.85
C LYS A 22 -9.60 11.21 -13.87
N TYR A 23 -8.44 10.78 -13.40
CA TYR A 23 -7.32 10.31 -14.23
C TYR A 23 -6.99 8.84 -13.96
N LEU A 24 -7.83 8.14 -13.18
CA LEU A 24 -7.62 6.76 -12.82
C LEU A 24 -8.39 5.86 -13.79
N ASP A 25 -7.64 5.05 -14.54
CA ASP A 25 -8.21 3.98 -15.38
C ASP A 25 -8.57 2.74 -14.55
N ALA A 26 -8.02 2.61 -13.35
CA ALA A 26 -8.26 1.49 -12.43
C ALA A 26 -8.37 1.97 -10.97
N SER A 27 -9.08 1.19 -10.15
CA SER A 27 -9.29 1.53 -8.74
C SER A 27 -7.96 1.53 -7.98
N PRO A 28 -7.63 2.61 -7.26
CA PRO A 28 -6.38 2.75 -6.51
C PRO A 28 -6.34 1.76 -5.32
N ARG A 29 -5.25 1.00 -5.19
CA ARG A 29 -5.04 0.03 -4.10
C ARG A 29 -3.95 0.52 -3.13
N THR A 30 -4.21 0.42 -1.82
CA THR A 30 -3.25 0.82 -0.78
C THR A 30 -2.50 -0.41 -0.26
N LEU A 31 -1.18 -0.44 -0.42
CA LEU A 31 -0.33 -1.49 0.13
C LEU A 31 0.32 -1.02 1.42
N THR A 32 0.08 -1.75 2.50
CA THR A 32 0.53 -1.36 3.84
C THR A 32 1.18 -2.54 4.53
N GLY A 33 2.16 -2.27 5.40
CA GLY A 33 2.75 -3.31 6.24
C GLY A 33 1.68 -4.02 7.07
N LYS A 34 1.90 -5.31 7.34
CA LYS A 34 0.95 -6.11 8.13
C LYS A 34 0.86 -5.53 9.54
N ALA A 35 -0.33 -5.60 10.13
CA ALA A 35 -0.54 -5.25 11.53
C ALA A 35 0.28 -6.21 12.41
N HIS A 36 1.42 -5.74 12.91
CA HIS A 36 2.31 -6.51 13.77
C HIS A 36 2.87 -5.60 14.89
N ARG A 37 3.21 -6.21 16.02
CA ARG A 37 3.99 -5.53 17.07
C ARG A 37 5.40 -5.28 16.55
N PRO A 38 6.06 -4.17 16.90
CA PRO A 38 7.41 -3.85 16.41
C PRO A 38 8.31 -5.08 16.52
N ASN A 39 8.82 -5.52 15.38
CA ASN A 39 9.70 -6.67 15.30
C ASN A 39 11.00 -6.39 16.04
N TYR A 40 11.39 -7.33 16.90
CA TYR A 40 12.72 -7.32 17.50
C TYR A 40 13.66 -8.12 16.59
N GLY A 41 14.34 -7.43 15.67
CA GLY A 41 15.31 -8.03 14.74
C GLY A 41 14.99 -7.81 13.26
N SER A 42 16.03 -7.91 12.43
CA SER A 42 15.99 -7.69 10.98
C SER A 42 15.12 -8.69 10.22
N ASP A 43 14.94 -9.90 10.74
CA ASP A 43 14.16 -10.94 10.08
C ASP A 43 12.65 -10.68 10.15
N GLY A 44 12.20 -9.99 11.19
CA GLY A 44 10.80 -9.57 11.29
C GLY A 44 10.42 -8.50 10.27
N ASP A 45 11.37 -7.76 9.70
CA ASP A 45 11.08 -6.74 8.68
C ASP A 45 10.55 -7.40 7.41
N TYR A 46 11.01 -8.62 7.10
CA TYR A 46 10.61 -9.38 5.92
C TYR A 46 9.13 -9.79 5.96
N PHE A 47 8.59 -10.07 7.14
CA PHE A 47 7.18 -10.47 7.29
C PHE A 47 6.24 -9.27 7.49
N SER A 48 6.82 -8.13 7.82
CA SER A 48 6.10 -6.98 8.35
C SER A 48 5.92 -5.87 7.33
N LYS A 49 6.91 -5.66 6.46
CA LYS A 49 6.86 -4.67 5.38
C LYS A 49 6.35 -5.32 4.10
N PRO A 50 5.64 -4.58 3.23
CA PRO A 50 5.28 -5.08 1.92
C PRO A 50 6.54 -5.38 1.12
N ASN A 51 6.71 -6.63 0.68
CA ASN A 51 7.87 -7.06 -0.07
C ASN A 51 7.70 -6.77 -1.57
N ARG A 52 8.83 -6.75 -2.29
CA ARG A 52 8.86 -6.57 -3.75
C ARG A 52 7.88 -7.50 -4.48
N GLU A 53 7.79 -8.76 -4.06
CA GLU A 53 6.91 -9.75 -4.70
C GLU A 53 5.42 -9.41 -4.50
N ASP A 54 5.03 -8.89 -3.33
CA ASP A 54 3.66 -8.45 -3.08
C ASP A 54 3.29 -7.25 -3.96
N ILE A 55 4.22 -6.31 -4.14
CA ILE A 55 4.05 -5.16 -5.03
C ILE A 55 3.85 -5.62 -6.48
N ILE A 56 4.72 -6.52 -6.97
CA ILE A 56 4.65 -7.04 -8.34
C ILE A 56 3.33 -7.78 -8.58
N ARG A 57 2.88 -8.62 -7.62
CA ARG A 57 1.61 -9.33 -7.74
C ARG A 57 0.44 -8.35 -7.87
N VAL A 58 0.38 -7.33 -7.02
CA VAL A 58 -0.71 -6.35 -7.03
C VAL A 58 -0.73 -5.53 -8.32
N ILE A 59 0.44 -5.14 -8.82
CA ILE A 59 0.55 -4.45 -10.13
C ILE A 59 0.03 -5.35 -11.26
N LYS A 60 0.42 -6.64 -11.27
CA LYS A 60 -0.05 -7.58 -12.30
C LYS A 60 -1.56 -7.79 -12.23
N GLU A 61 -2.13 -7.88 -11.04
CA GLU A 61 -3.59 -7.96 -10.85
C GLU A 61 -4.29 -6.70 -11.37
N MET A 62 -3.74 -5.51 -11.10
CA MET A 62 -4.30 -4.24 -11.59
C MET A 62 -4.20 -4.08 -13.11
N MET A 63 -3.17 -4.65 -13.74
CA MET A 63 -3.03 -4.61 -15.21
C MET A 63 -3.91 -5.63 -15.94
N ALA A 64 -4.40 -6.65 -15.24
CA ALA A 64 -5.25 -7.71 -15.79
C ALA A 64 -6.75 -7.48 -15.55
N GLU A 65 -7.10 -6.36 -14.91
CA GLU A 65 -8.47 -5.87 -14.66
C GLU A 65 -8.92 -4.96 -15.80
#